data_AF-A0A1G0QN16-F1
#
_entry.id   AF-A0A1G0QN16-F1
#
_cell.length_a   1.000
_cell.length_b   1.000
_cell.length_c   1.000
_cell.angle_alpha   90.00
_cell.angle_beta   90.00
_cell.angle_gamma   90.00
#
_symmetry.space_group_name_H-M   'P 1'
#
loop_
_entity.id
_entity.type
_entity.pdbx_description
1 polymer ?
#
loop_
_entity_poly.entity_id
_entity_poly.type
_entity_poly.pdbx_seq_one_letter_code
_entity_poly.pdbx_strand_id
1 'polypeptide(L)'
;MSVVKPYRRICRQFADGTYGTRGRWEYMLHKKYAKSPEHYIRAFLLIQKDLLTLFDYIEPADKNSKTYSYRIHELLLRTCVEVEANCKAILIENGYRKKSDNMCMNDYKKIEISHKLSSYKIKLPIWNGKKNVRDPFSEWKSKGTLQWYDIYNQTKHDRHSKFKLATFDNLIDAICGLISLISSQFWRCDFPPTEWILSLGGINDGMESAIGEYFRVKFPTDWDVSERYEFDWNQLKNDTDPFQNSNY
;
A
#
# COMPACT_ATOMS: atom_id res chain seq x y z
N MET A 1 -20.37 17.41 4.63
CA MET A 1 -20.04 17.89 3.27
C MET A 1 -18.93 16.99 2.74
N SER A 2 -19.09 16.50 1.53
CA SER A 2 -18.07 15.75 0.78
C SER A 2 -16.82 16.60 0.53
N VAL A 3 -15.72 15.93 0.22
CA VAL A 3 -14.42 16.57 0.04
C VAL A 3 -14.29 17.09 -1.40
N VAL A 4 -14.33 18.42 -1.54
CA VAL A 4 -14.28 19.16 -2.82
C VAL A 4 -12.87 19.36 -3.39
N LYS A 5 -11.83 19.00 -2.64
CA LYS A 5 -10.43 19.12 -3.08
C LYS A 5 -9.63 17.87 -2.69
N PRO A 6 -8.95 17.20 -3.63
CA PRO A 6 -8.21 15.99 -3.31
C PRO A 6 -7.07 16.24 -2.32
N TYR A 7 -6.75 15.23 -1.52
CA TYR A 7 -5.62 15.30 -0.60
C TYR A 7 -4.34 14.79 -1.28
N ARG A 8 -3.18 15.29 -0.84
CA ARG A 8 -1.88 14.80 -1.34
C ARG A 8 -1.63 13.36 -0.93
N ARG A 9 -1.20 12.53 -1.89
CA ARG A 9 -0.90 11.10 -1.72
C ARG A 9 -2.04 10.28 -1.09
N ILE A 10 -3.30 10.69 -1.23
CA ILE A 10 -4.42 9.96 -0.64
C ILE A 10 -5.45 9.66 -1.74
N CYS A 11 -5.75 8.38 -1.90
CA CYS A 11 -6.82 7.90 -2.73
C CYS A 11 -8.05 7.59 -1.87
N ARG A 12 -9.21 8.14 -2.24
CA ARG A 12 -10.51 7.87 -1.60
C ARG A 12 -11.57 7.55 -2.63
N GLN A 13 -12.63 6.94 -2.12
CA GLN A 13 -13.86 6.72 -2.85
C GLN A 13 -14.54 8.06 -3.17
N PHE A 14 -15.10 8.18 -4.38
CA PHE A 14 -15.96 9.29 -4.79
C PHE A 14 -17.38 9.11 -4.25
N ALA A 15 -18.19 10.17 -4.31
CA ALA A 15 -19.57 10.17 -3.84
C ALA A 15 -20.41 8.99 -4.36
N ASP A 16 -20.20 8.58 -5.61
CA ASP A 16 -20.88 7.46 -6.27
C ASP A 16 -20.40 6.05 -5.85
N GLY A 17 -19.45 5.96 -4.92
CA GLY A 17 -18.92 4.69 -4.45
C GLY A 17 -17.78 4.13 -5.31
N THR A 18 -17.37 4.83 -6.36
CA THR A 18 -16.25 4.39 -7.20
C THR A 18 -14.92 5.01 -6.76
N TYR A 19 -13.81 4.43 -7.17
CA TYR A 19 -12.48 5.01 -7.00
C TYR A 19 -12.06 5.77 -8.26
N GLY A 20 -10.99 5.34 -8.93
CA GLY A 20 -10.46 6.04 -10.10
C GLY A 20 -11.22 5.81 -11.40
N THR A 21 -12.32 5.05 -11.44
CA THR A 21 -12.97 4.68 -12.71
C THR A 21 -13.43 5.89 -13.52
N ARG A 22 -13.54 5.72 -14.85
CA ARG A 22 -14.02 6.77 -15.80
C ARG A 22 -13.14 8.03 -15.85
N GLY A 23 -11.82 7.86 -15.82
CA GLY A 23 -10.85 8.98 -15.93
C GLY A 23 -10.65 9.77 -14.64
N ARG A 24 -11.37 9.45 -13.55
CA ARG A 24 -11.21 10.15 -12.27
C ARG A 24 -9.87 9.89 -11.59
N TRP A 25 -9.08 8.93 -12.05
CA TRP A 25 -7.72 8.67 -11.59
C TRP A 25 -6.71 9.74 -12.06
N GLU A 26 -7.05 10.57 -13.05
CA GLU A 26 -6.13 11.53 -13.68
C GLU A 26 -5.49 12.52 -12.71
N TYR A 27 -6.17 12.89 -11.61
CA TYR A 27 -5.58 13.80 -10.61
C TYR A 27 -4.30 13.24 -9.97
N MET A 28 -4.16 11.91 -9.92
CA MET A 28 -2.99 11.25 -9.34
C MET A 28 -1.73 11.45 -10.20
N LEU A 29 -1.88 11.81 -11.49
CA LEU A 29 -0.77 12.11 -12.39
C LEU A 29 -0.21 13.51 -12.22
N HIS A 30 -0.90 14.38 -11.48
CA HIS A 30 -0.46 15.77 -11.32
C HIS A 30 0.82 15.85 -10.48
N LYS A 31 1.80 16.65 -10.91
CA LYS A 31 3.12 16.79 -10.23
C LYS A 31 3.03 17.22 -8.76
N LYS A 32 1.93 17.85 -8.35
CA LYS A 32 1.67 18.29 -6.96
C LYS A 32 0.93 17.27 -6.10
N TYR A 33 0.49 16.15 -6.69
CA TYR A 33 -0.21 15.09 -5.97
C TYR A 33 0.74 14.31 -5.05
N ALA A 34 1.88 13.93 -5.61
CA ALA A 34 2.94 13.20 -4.95
C ALA A 34 4.29 13.62 -5.52
N LYS A 35 5.31 13.75 -4.66
CA LYS A 35 6.68 13.95 -5.13
C LYS A 35 7.28 12.63 -5.59
N SER A 36 7.62 12.54 -6.88
CA SER A 36 8.34 11.42 -7.49
C SER A 36 7.69 10.05 -7.21
N PRO A 37 6.39 9.87 -7.53
CA PRO A 37 5.67 8.61 -7.26
C PRO A 37 6.30 7.40 -7.95
N GLU A 38 6.95 7.61 -9.10
CA GLU A 38 7.59 6.56 -9.90
C GLU A 38 8.68 5.83 -9.11
N HIS A 39 9.36 6.53 -8.20
CA HIS A 39 10.39 5.93 -7.35
C HIS A 39 9.84 4.87 -6.40
N TYR A 40 8.69 5.14 -5.78
CA TYR A 40 8.04 4.21 -4.85
C TYR A 40 7.45 3.00 -5.58
N ILE A 41 6.86 3.24 -6.75
CA ILE A 41 6.33 2.15 -7.59
C ILE A 41 7.47 1.26 -8.08
N ARG A 42 8.56 1.84 -8.58
CA ARG A 42 9.72 1.07 -9.04
C ARG A 42 10.32 0.22 -7.93
N ALA A 43 10.45 0.76 -6.72
CA ALA A 43 10.95 0.00 -5.57
C ALA A 43 10.04 -1.20 -5.24
N PHE A 44 8.73 -1.01 -5.28
CA PHE A 44 7.77 -2.09 -5.11
C PHE A 44 7.85 -3.14 -6.22
N LEU A 45 7.92 -2.74 -7.49
CA LEU A 45 8.02 -3.68 -8.61
C LEU A 45 9.31 -4.52 -8.54
N LEU A 46 10.40 -3.97 -8.02
CA LEU A 46 11.63 -4.73 -7.74
C LEU A 46 11.43 -5.76 -6.62
N ILE A 47 10.75 -5.37 -5.53
CA ILE A 47 10.38 -6.30 -4.45
C ILE A 47 9.49 -7.42 -4.98
N GLN A 48 8.50 -7.09 -5.80
CA GLN A 48 7.61 -8.07 -6.43
C GLN A 48 8.40 -9.03 -7.32
N LYS A 49 9.30 -8.54 -8.17
CA LYS A 49 10.18 -9.39 -8.99
C LYS A 49 11.00 -10.36 -8.15
N ASP A 50 11.55 -9.91 -7.03
CA ASP A 50 12.32 -10.77 -6.13
C ASP A 50 11.44 -11.79 -5.41
N LEU A 51 10.19 -11.43 -5.09
CA LEU A 51 9.21 -12.38 -4.58
C LEU A 51 8.88 -13.47 -5.62
N LEU A 52 8.71 -13.11 -6.89
CA LEU A 52 8.47 -14.09 -7.95
C LEU A 52 9.64 -15.06 -8.08
N THR A 53 10.87 -14.55 -8.03
CA THR A 53 12.08 -15.39 -7.98
C THR A 53 12.10 -16.32 -6.76
N LEU A 54 11.54 -15.88 -5.63
CA LEU A 54 11.43 -16.74 -4.44
C LEU A 54 10.42 -17.88 -4.65
N PHE A 55 9.35 -17.65 -5.41
CA PHE A 55 8.34 -18.67 -5.71
C PHE A 55 8.87 -19.80 -6.60
N ASP A 56 9.96 -19.59 -7.34
CA ASP A 56 10.66 -20.67 -8.06
C ASP A 56 11.15 -21.79 -7.11
N TYR A 57 11.32 -21.47 -5.82
CA TYR A 57 11.82 -22.40 -4.80
C TYR A 57 10.80 -22.69 -3.69
N ILE A 58 9.92 -21.74 -3.39
CA ILE A 58 8.97 -21.84 -2.29
C ILE A 58 7.56 -21.63 -2.83
N GLU A 59 6.81 -22.73 -2.91
CA GLU A 59 5.41 -22.68 -3.32
C GLU A 59 4.59 -21.77 -2.37
N PRO A 60 3.79 -20.81 -2.88
CA PRO A 60 2.89 -20.01 -2.07
C PRO A 60 1.76 -20.88 -1.52
N ALA A 61 1.99 -21.48 -0.35
CA ALA A 61 1.07 -22.42 0.26
C ALA A 61 1.06 -22.32 1.78
N ASP A 62 -0.06 -22.68 2.41
CA ASP A 62 -0.19 -22.69 3.88
C ASP A 62 0.90 -23.53 4.55
N LYS A 63 1.33 -24.62 3.90
CA LYS A 63 2.38 -25.53 4.39
C LYS A 63 3.74 -24.83 4.52
N ASN A 64 4.01 -23.84 3.68
CA ASN A 64 5.29 -23.12 3.62
C ASN A 64 5.31 -21.84 4.47
N SER A 65 4.23 -21.49 5.17
CA SER A 65 4.16 -20.27 5.99
C SER A 65 5.34 -20.14 6.97
N LYS A 66 5.80 -21.23 7.58
CA LYS A 66 6.88 -21.21 8.59
C LYS A 66 8.29 -21.26 8.00
N THR A 67 8.42 -21.38 6.67
CA THR A 67 9.73 -21.41 6.01
C THR A 67 10.47 -20.10 6.24
N TYR A 68 11.74 -20.16 6.59
CA TYR A 68 12.61 -18.99 6.76
C TYR A 68 13.93 -19.24 6.04
N SER A 69 14.54 -18.17 5.51
CA SER A 69 15.82 -18.24 4.82
C SER A 69 16.46 -16.86 4.79
N TYR A 70 17.74 -16.78 4.40
CA TYR A 70 18.41 -15.49 4.26
C TYR A 70 17.74 -14.63 3.20
N ARG A 71 17.22 -15.25 2.13
CA ARG A 71 16.47 -14.55 1.07
C ARG A 71 15.13 -14.01 1.57
N ILE A 72 14.41 -14.77 2.40
CA ILE A 72 13.15 -14.29 3.01
C ILE A 72 13.44 -13.12 3.95
N HIS A 73 14.44 -13.25 4.83
CA HIS A 73 14.80 -12.19 5.77
C HIS A 73 15.28 -10.91 5.05
N GLU A 74 16.12 -11.05 4.02
CA GLU A 74 16.58 -9.93 3.20
C GLU A 74 15.40 -9.20 2.52
N LEU A 75 14.47 -9.95 1.93
CA LEU A 75 13.31 -9.37 1.25
C LEU A 75 12.34 -8.72 2.25
N LEU A 76 12.17 -9.31 3.44
CA LEU A 76 11.35 -8.74 4.53
C LEU A 76 11.92 -7.39 4.99
N LEU A 77 13.24 -7.30 5.18
CA LEU A 77 13.93 -6.06 5.53
C LEU A 77 13.66 -4.97 4.47
N ARG A 78 13.92 -5.28 3.19
CA ARG A 78 13.71 -4.31 2.10
C ARG A 78 12.25 -3.86 2.01
N THR A 79 11.31 -4.80 2.17
CA THR A 79 9.88 -4.50 2.16
C THR A 79 9.48 -3.55 3.29
N CYS A 80 9.93 -3.81 4.53
CA CYS A 80 9.60 -2.95 5.66
C CYS A 80 10.23 -1.57 5.56
N VAL A 81 11.44 -1.45 5.00
CA VAL A 81 12.07 -0.16 4.70
C VAL A 81 11.24 0.64 3.71
N GLU A 82 10.73 0.01 2.65
CA GLU A 82 9.84 0.67 1.69
C GLU A 82 8.48 1.05 2.28
N VAL A 83 7.94 0.25 3.22
CA VAL A 83 6.76 0.64 3.99
C VAL A 83 7.02 1.91 4.80
N GLU A 84 8.12 1.97 5.55
CA GLU A 84 8.50 3.17 6.32
C GLU A 84 8.70 4.38 5.40
N ALA A 85 9.33 4.20 4.24
CA ALA A 85 9.55 5.27 3.26
C ALA A 85 8.22 5.84 2.72
N ASN A 86 7.25 4.98 2.40
CA ASN A 86 5.91 5.40 1.96
C ASN A 86 5.17 6.15 3.09
N CYS A 87 5.18 5.62 4.32
CA CYS A 87 4.54 6.28 5.46
C CYS A 87 5.13 7.67 5.73
N LYS A 88 6.46 7.79 5.70
CA LYS A 88 7.15 9.08 5.85
C LYS A 88 6.73 10.06 4.76
N ALA A 89 6.69 9.62 3.51
CA ALA A 89 6.32 10.48 2.38
C ALA A 89 4.89 11.00 2.49
N ILE A 90 3.94 10.13 2.87
CA ILE A 90 2.55 10.50 3.16
C ILE A 90 2.49 11.60 4.22
N LEU A 91 3.16 11.42 5.36
CA LEU A 91 3.11 12.37 6.46
C LEU A 91 3.79 13.71 6.10
N ILE A 92 4.97 13.66 5.48
CA ILE A 92 5.76 14.86 5.14
C ILE A 92 5.03 15.72 4.10
N GLU A 93 4.51 15.12 3.02
CA GLU A 93 3.84 15.89 1.96
C GLU A 93 2.49 16.47 2.40
N ASN A 94 1.90 15.93 3.47
CA ASN A 94 0.74 16.49 4.13
C ASN A 94 1.09 17.47 5.28
N GLY A 95 2.37 17.85 5.44
CA GLY A 95 2.78 18.88 6.38
C GLY A 95 2.95 18.42 7.83
N TYR A 96 3.15 17.12 8.08
CA TYR A 96 3.43 16.62 9.41
C TYR A 96 4.73 17.24 9.97
N ARG A 97 4.66 17.81 11.18
CA ARG A 97 5.72 18.67 11.73
C ARG A 97 6.96 17.92 12.22
N LYS A 98 6.82 16.62 12.52
CA LYS A 98 7.92 15.83 13.07
C LYS A 98 8.98 15.58 11.99
N LYS A 99 10.27 15.65 12.37
CA LYS A 99 11.36 15.32 11.44
C LYS A 99 11.29 13.84 11.02
N SER A 100 11.57 13.57 9.75
CA SER A 100 11.56 12.24 9.12
C SER A 100 12.31 11.17 9.93
N ASP A 101 13.51 11.52 10.43
CA ASP A 101 14.38 10.56 11.13
C ASP A 101 13.88 10.18 12.52
N ASN A 102 12.99 10.99 13.09
CA ASN A 102 12.42 10.75 14.42
C ASN A 102 11.06 10.06 14.35
N MET A 103 10.52 9.84 13.15
CA MET A 103 9.22 9.18 13.00
C MET A 103 9.31 7.69 13.36
N CYS A 104 8.32 7.21 14.10
CA CYS A 104 8.21 5.81 14.49
C CYS A 104 6.85 5.24 14.09
N MET A 105 6.63 3.95 14.36
CA MET A 105 5.39 3.27 14.02
C MET A 105 4.14 3.95 14.61
N ASN A 106 4.24 4.59 15.78
CA ASN A 106 3.14 5.35 16.36
C ASN A 106 2.75 6.58 15.52
N ASP A 107 3.72 7.20 14.83
CA ASP A 107 3.42 8.29 13.88
C ASP A 107 2.74 7.73 12.63
N TYR A 108 3.26 6.63 12.07
CA TYR A 108 2.72 6.01 10.85
C TYR A 108 1.28 5.54 11.03
N LYS A 109 0.92 5.08 12.21
CA LYS A 109 -0.44 4.66 12.54
C LYS A 109 -1.50 5.74 12.34
N LYS A 110 -1.12 7.02 12.39
CA LYS A 110 -2.04 8.15 12.12
C LYS A 110 -2.56 8.14 10.68
N ILE A 111 -1.84 7.50 9.76
CA ILE A 111 -2.23 7.29 8.36
C ILE A 111 -3.55 6.52 8.26
N GLU A 112 -3.88 5.70 9.27
CA GLU A 112 -5.15 4.98 9.33
C GLU A 112 -6.36 5.91 9.16
N ILE A 113 -6.31 7.11 9.74
CA ILE A 113 -7.42 8.08 9.69
C ILE A 113 -7.67 8.54 8.25
N SER A 114 -6.62 8.71 7.45
CA SER A 114 -6.74 9.30 6.12
C SER A 114 -6.82 8.28 4.99
N HIS A 115 -6.31 7.06 5.19
CA HIS A 115 -6.22 6.01 4.18
C HIS A 115 -7.11 4.80 4.46
N LYS A 116 -7.59 4.59 5.71
CA LYS A 116 -8.34 3.38 6.14
C LYS A 116 -7.63 2.07 5.80
N LEU A 117 -6.33 1.98 6.10
CA LEU A 117 -5.50 0.82 5.73
C LEU A 117 -6.01 -0.48 6.35
N SER A 118 -6.60 -0.42 7.54
CA SER A 118 -7.19 -1.59 8.20
C SER A 118 -8.36 -2.23 7.43
N SER A 119 -8.99 -1.49 6.52
CA SER A 119 -10.09 -1.98 5.67
C SER A 119 -9.63 -2.60 4.35
N TYR A 120 -8.32 -2.51 4.01
CA TYR A 120 -7.78 -3.15 2.80
C TYR A 120 -7.63 -4.66 3.00
N LYS A 121 -7.98 -5.42 1.96
CA LYS A 121 -7.64 -6.84 1.86
C LYS A 121 -6.86 -7.10 0.59
N ILE A 122 -5.77 -7.84 0.70
CA ILE A 122 -4.90 -8.20 -0.41
C ILE A 122 -4.98 -9.69 -0.61
N LYS A 123 -5.17 -10.13 -1.86
CA LYS A 123 -5.25 -11.54 -2.20
C LYS A 123 -4.15 -11.91 -3.16
N LEU A 124 -3.48 -13.03 -2.87
CA LEU A 124 -2.53 -13.70 -3.75
C LEU A 124 -3.26 -14.86 -4.45
N PRO A 125 -3.65 -14.72 -5.73
CA PRO A 125 -4.56 -15.66 -6.39
C PRO A 125 -4.02 -17.08 -6.52
N ILE A 126 -2.71 -17.22 -6.69
CA ILE A 126 -2.05 -18.51 -6.92
C ILE A 126 -1.81 -19.31 -5.63
N TRP A 127 -2.19 -18.78 -4.47
CA TRP A 127 -1.88 -19.40 -3.19
C TRP A 127 -2.65 -20.71 -2.97
N ASN A 128 -1.92 -21.77 -2.64
CA ASN A 128 -2.46 -23.08 -2.33
C ASN A 128 -2.81 -23.20 -0.83
N GLY A 129 -4.09 -23.01 -0.52
CA GLY A 129 -4.60 -23.13 0.84
C GLY A 129 -5.62 -22.04 1.18
N LYS A 130 -5.76 -21.74 2.46
CA LYS A 130 -6.78 -20.82 3.00
C LYS A 130 -6.22 -19.44 3.31
N LYS A 131 -4.90 -19.26 3.39
CA LYS A 131 -4.26 -17.98 3.70
C LYS A 131 -3.95 -17.14 2.45
N ASN A 132 -4.79 -17.21 1.43
CA ASN A 132 -4.60 -16.47 0.19
C ASN A 132 -5.03 -15.00 0.30
N VAL A 133 -5.87 -14.65 1.27
CA VAL A 133 -6.30 -13.27 1.56
C VAL A 133 -5.68 -12.78 2.86
N ARG A 134 -5.11 -11.58 2.85
CA ARG A 134 -4.41 -10.92 3.95
C ARG A 134 -4.99 -9.53 4.23
N ASP A 135 -5.03 -9.14 5.49
CA ASP A 135 -5.47 -7.84 6.01
C ASP A 135 -4.35 -7.23 6.88
N PRO A 136 -3.25 -6.76 6.26
CA PRO A 136 -1.97 -6.52 6.92
C PRO A 136 -1.98 -5.39 7.96
N PHE A 137 -3.00 -4.54 7.96
CA PHE A 137 -3.16 -3.40 8.87
C PHE A 137 -4.39 -3.53 9.79
N SER A 138 -5.01 -4.71 9.88
CA SER A 138 -6.23 -4.92 10.68
C SER A 138 -6.07 -4.44 12.14
N GLU A 139 -4.90 -4.65 12.73
CA GLU A 139 -4.55 -4.21 14.09
C GLU A 139 -4.51 -2.69 14.28
N TRP A 140 -4.40 -1.89 13.22
CA TRP A 140 -4.44 -0.43 13.37
C TRP A 140 -5.81 0.08 13.82
N LYS A 141 -6.88 -0.67 13.53
CA LYS A 141 -8.23 -0.35 13.99
C LYS A 141 -8.37 -0.42 15.52
N SER A 142 -7.75 -1.40 16.15
CA SER A 142 -7.77 -1.63 17.61
C SER A 142 -6.68 -0.86 18.36
N LYS A 143 -5.92 -0.02 17.65
CA LYS A 143 -4.66 0.54 18.12
C LYS A 143 -3.63 -0.52 18.56
N GLY A 144 -3.59 -1.69 17.94
CA GLY A 144 -2.52 -2.68 18.09
C GLY A 144 -1.21 -2.34 17.35
N THR A 145 -0.21 -3.20 17.51
CA THR A 145 1.03 -3.20 16.70
C THR A 145 0.92 -4.22 15.58
N LEU A 146 1.72 -4.07 14.53
CA LEU A 146 1.72 -4.99 13.39
C LEU A 146 2.74 -6.10 13.63
N GLN A 147 2.28 -7.33 13.75
CA GLN A 147 3.14 -8.47 14.09
C GLN A 147 4.32 -8.63 13.12
N TRP A 148 4.06 -8.52 11.81
CA TRP A 148 5.10 -8.63 10.78
C TRP A 148 6.16 -7.51 10.90
N TYR A 149 5.77 -6.30 11.32
CA TYR A 149 6.69 -5.18 11.54
C TYR A 149 7.50 -5.35 12.83
N ASP A 150 6.86 -5.81 13.90
CA ASP A 150 7.55 -6.12 15.17
C ASP A 150 8.59 -7.22 14.97
N ILE A 151 8.29 -8.22 14.14
CA ILE A 151 9.22 -9.28 13.75
C ILE A 151 10.38 -8.72 12.92
N TYR A 152 10.10 -7.86 11.94
CA TYR A 152 11.14 -7.14 11.19
C TYR A 152 12.10 -6.38 12.13
N ASN A 153 11.57 -5.64 13.10
CA ASN A 153 12.42 -4.92 14.06
C ASN A 153 13.25 -5.88 14.92
N GLN A 154 12.66 -6.97 15.40
CA GLN A 154 13.40 -7.99 16.17
C GLN A 154 14.53 -8.61 15.36
N THR A 155 14.28 -9.00 14.10
CA THR A 155 15.29 -9.65 13.25
C THR A 155 16.34 -8.67 12.75
N LYS A 156 15.99 -7.38 12.61
CA LYS A 156 16.92 -6.28 12.31
C LYS A 156 17.92 -6.07 13.44
N HIS A 157 17.45 -6.02 14.69
CA HIS A 157 18.29 -5.72 15.87
C HIS A 157 19.03 -6.95 16.42
N ASP A 158 18.43 -8.14 16.35
CA ASP A 158 19.02 -9.40 16.81
C ASP A 158 18.83 -10.52 15.78
N ARG A 159 19.52 -10.37 14.65
CA ARG A 159 19.43 -11.35 13.57
C ARG A 159 19.86 -12.74 14.02
N HIS A 160 20.91 -12.86 14.83
CA HIS A 160 21.47 -14.16 15.18
C HIS A 160 20.47 -15.02 15.95
N SER A 161 19.79 -14.46 16.97
CA SER A 161 18.85 -15.24 17.77
C SER A 161 17.43 -15.29 17.16
N LYS A 162 17.02 -14.22 16.45
CA LYS A 162 15.66 -14.06 15.94
C LYS A 162 15.48 -14.42 14.47
N PHE A 163 16.53 -14.82 13.75
CA PHE A 163 16.46 -15.14 12.31
C PHE A 163 15.26 -16.00 11.91
N LYS A 164 14.96 -17.05 12.69
CA LYS A 164 13.84 -17.97 12.47
C LYS A 164 12.45 -17.32 12.48
N LEU A 165 12.32 -16.10 13.02
CA LEU A 165 11.06 -15.35 13.01
C LEU A 165 10.78 -14.70 11.65
N ALA A 166 11.80 -14.47 10.82
CA ALA A 166 11.63 -13.94 9.47
C ALA A 166 11.11 -15.04 8.52
N THR A 167 9.86 -15.41 8.75
CA THR A 167 9.17 -16.46 8.02
C THR A 167 8.52 -15.93 6.75
N PHE A 168 8.22 -16.85 5.83
CA PHE A 168 7.50 -16.59 4.60
C PHE A 168 6.13 -15.96 4.86
N ASP A 169 5.41 -16.38 5.91
CA ASP A 169 4.12 -15.76 6.29
C ASP A 169 4.28 -14.27 6.59
N ASN A 170 5.29 -13.91 7.40
CA ASN A 170 5.57 -12.51 7.77
C ASN A 170 6.02 -11.67 6.58
N LEU A 171 6.80 -12.27 5.66
CA LEU A 171 7.18 -11.63 4.40
C LEU A 171 5.95 -11.31 3.55
N ILE A 172 5.04 -12.27 3.37
CA ILE A 172 3.83 -12.08 2.56
C ILE A 172 2.92 -11.01 3.19
N ASP A 173 2.77 -11.00 4.51
CA ASP A 173 1.99 -9.97 5.21
C ASP A 173 2.64 -8.57 5.05
N ALA A 174 3.98 -8.47 5.12
CA ALA A 174 4.69 -7.22 4.89
C ALA A 174 4.54 -6.71 3.43
N ILE A 175 4.62 -7.61 2.44
CA ILE A 175 4.41 -7.26 1.03
C ILE A 175 2.97 -6.81 0.79
N CYS A 176 1.99 -7.53 1.36
CA CYS A 176 0.60 -7.10 1.33
C CYS A 176 0.44 -5.71 1.98
N GLY A 177 1.14 -5.43 3.08
CA GLY A 177 1.17 -4.12 3.71
C GLY A 177 1.70 -3.03 2.77
N LEU A 178 2.80 -3.29 2.08
CA LEU A 178 3.34 -2.37 1.07
C LEU A 178 2.34 -2.13 -0.08
N ILE A 179 1.67 -3.19 -0.57
CA ILE A 179 0.65 -3.07 -1.61
C ILE A 179 -0.52 -2.22 -1.14
N SER A 180 -1.03 -2.42 0.08
CA SER A 180 -2.11 -1.60 0.65
C SER A 180 -1.70 -0.12 0.72
N LEU A 181 -0.47 0.17 1.16
CA LEU A 181 0.04 1.55 1.22
C LEU A 181 0.18 2.18 -0.15
N ILE A 182 0.70 1.48 -1.14
CA ILE A 182 0.86 2.03 -2.48
C ILE A 182 -0.51 2.19 -3.16
N SER A 183 -1.40 1.20 -3.02
CA SER A 183 -2.76 1.26 -3.58
C SER A 183 -3.59 2.37 -2.95
N SER A 184 -3.41 2.64 -1.65
CA SER A 184 -4.10 3.75 -0.97
C SER A 184 -3.57 5.13 -1.37
N GLN A 185 -2.38 5.21 -1.99
CA GLN A 185 -1.83 6.45 -2.55
C GLN A 185 -2.14 6.58 -4.04
N PHE A 186 -2.07 5.50 -4.82
CA PHE A 186 -2.05 5.57 -6.28
C PHE A 186 -3.14 4.72 -6.96
N TRP A 187 -4.04 4.11 -6.18
CA TRP A 187 -5.05 3.17 -6.68
C TRP A 187 -4.43 2.04 -7.49
N ARG A 188 -4.43 2.15 -8.82
CA ARG A 188 -3.84 1.20 -9.76
C ARG A 188 -2.78 1.83 -10.66
N CYS A 189 -2.44 3.10 -10.45
CA CYS A 189 -1.51 3.87 -11.26
C CYS A 189 -0.05 3.43 -10.99
N ASP A 190 0.59 2.80 -11.98
CA ASP A 190 1.98 2.30 -11.90
C ASP A 190 3.00 3.20 -12.63
N PHE A 191 2.55 4.32 -13.20
CA PHE A 191 3.37 5.37 -13.82
C PHE A 191 4.43 4.81 -14.80
N PRO A 192 4.02 4.07 -15.84
CA PRO A 192 4.96 3.51 -16.79
C PRO A 192 5.65 4.63 -17.58
N PRO A 193 6.92 4.44 -17.99
CA PRO A 193 7.60 5.41 -18.84
C PRO A 193 7.04 5.46 -20.27
N THR A 194 6.23 4.47 -20.65
CA THR A 194 5.63 4.28 -21.98
C THR A 194 4.10 4.31 -21.91
N GLU A 195 3.44 3.92 -23.00
CA GLU A 195 1.98 3.86 -23.07
C GLU A 195 1.36 3.02 -21.95
N TRP A 196 0.24 3.51 -21.42
CA TRP A 196 -0.56 2.80 -20.44
C TRP A 196 -1.25 1.61 -21.11
N ILE A 197 -0.88 0.39 -20.73
CA ILE A 197 -1.55 -0.81 -21.22
C ILE A 197 -2.85 -0.99 -20.45
N LEU A 198 -3.98 -0.99 -21.18
CA LEU A 198 -5.28 -1.31 -20.65
C LEU A 198 -5.47 -2.83 -20.60
N SER A 199 -5.39 -3.40 -19.40
CA SER A 199 -5.79 -4.79 -19.16
C SER A 199 -7.32 -4.90 -19.18
N LEU A 200 -7.87 -5.49 -20.25
CA LEU A 200 -9.30 -5.77 -20.43
C LEU A 200 -9.62 -7.20 -20.00
N GLY A 201 -9.51 -7.46 -18.70
CA GLY A 201 -9.79 -8.78 -18.13
C GLY A 201 -9.70 -8.77 -16.61
N GLY A 202 -10.54 -9.55 -15.94
CA GLY A 202 -10.55 -9.61 -14.49
C GLY A 202 -11.22 -10.87 -13.99
N ILE A 203 -10.68 -11.42 -12.91
CA ILE A 203 -11.33 -12.50 -12.16
C ILE A 203 -12.56 -11.89 -11.47
N ASN A 204 -13.72 -12.51 -11.63
CA ASN A 204 -14.94 -12.07 -10.95
C ASN A 204 -14.96 -12.54 -9.47
N ASP A 205 -14.01 -12.04 -8.68
CA ASP A 205 -13.86 -12.34 -7.25
C ASP A 205 -14.17 -11.15 -6.33
N GLY A 206 -14.73 -10.07 -6.89
CA GLY A 206 -15.08 -8.86 -6.15
C GLY A 206 -13.88 -8.04 -5.66
N MET A 207 -12.69 -8.29 -6.21
CA MET A 207 -11.49 -7.47 -5.98
C MET A 207 -11.09 -6.73 -7.27
N GLU A 208 -10.02 -5.93 -7.21
CA GLU A 208 -9.37 -5.31 -8.36
C GLU A 208 -7.92 -5.79 -8.47
N SER A 209 -7.27 -5.60 -9.62
CA SER A 209 -5.84 -5.91 -9.74
C SER A 209 -5.03 -4.82 -9.04
N ALA A 210 -4.06 -5.25 -8.23
CA ALA A 210 -3.08 -4.37 -7.62
C ALA A 210 -2.10 -3.84 -8.68
N ILE A 211 -1.34 -2.82 -8.31
CA ILE A 211 -0.14 -2.39 -9.06
C ILE A 211 0.78 -3.61 -9.24
N GLY A 212 1.32 -3.77 -10.46
CA GLY A 212 2.12 -4.94 -10.85
C GLY A 212 1.31 -6.20 -11.17
N GLU A 213 -0.03 -6.12 -11.15
CA GLU A 213 -1.02 -7.10 -11.67
C GLU A 213 -0.95 -8.55 -11.11
N TYR A 214 -0.10 -8.80 -10.13
CA TYR A 214 0.07 -10.14 -9.56
C TYR A 214 -0.78 -10.40 -8.32
N PHE A 215 -1.05 -9.35 -7.57
CA PHE A 215 -1.95 -9.38 -6.42
C PHE A 215 -3.30 -8.76 -6.77
N ARG A 216 -4.29 -9.10 -5.96
CA ARG A 216 -5.63 -8.52 -6.02
C ARG A 216 -5.85 -7.67 -4.77
N VAL A 217 -6.51 -6.53 -4.91
CA VAL A 217 -6.80 -5.58 -3.82
C VAL A 217 -8.31 -5.41 -3.71
N LYS A 218 -8.83 -5.56 -2.50
CA LYS A 218 -10.16 -5.08 -2.12
C LYS A 218 -10.00 -3.74 -1.41
N PHE A 219 -10.46 -2.68 -2.07
CA PHE A 219 -10.45 -1.34 -1.53
C PHE A 219 -11.51 -1.16 -0.42
N PRO A 220 -11.29 -0.24 0.54
CA PRO A 220 -12.27 0.12 1.54
C PRO A 220 -13.60 0.61 0.93
N THR A 221 -14.72 0.13 1.46
CA THR A 221 -16.07 0.56 1.04
C THR A 221 -16.83 1.27 2.16
N ASP A 222 -16.18 1.42 3.31
CA ASP A 222 -16.67 1.98 4.57
C ASP A 222 -16.34 3.48 4.71
N TRP A 223 -16.23 4.21 3.60
CA TRP A 223 -16.11 5.66 3.60
C TRP A 223 -17.44 6.33 3.92
N ASP A 224 -17.44 7.18 4.94
CA ASP A 224 -18.56 8.06 5.21
C ASP A 224 -18.74 9.04 4.04
N VAL A 225 -19.98 9.44 3.74
CA VAL A 225 -20.29 10.34 2.61
C VAL A 225 -19.53 11.66 2.73
N SER A 226 -19.27 12.14 3.95
CA SER A 226 -18.48 13.36 4.20
C SER A 226 -16.98 13.20 3.90
N GLU A 227 -16.45 11.98 3.90
CA GLU A 227 -15.03 11.72 3.66
C GLU A 227 -14.72 11.44 2.18
N ARG A 228 -15.76 11.19 1.38
CA ARG A 228 -15.67 10.87 -0.05
C ARG A 228 -15.34 12.09 -0.89
N TYR A 229 -14.72 11.87 -2.05
CA TYR A 229 -14.42 12.91 -3.02
C TYR A 229 -15.62 13.30 -3.87
N GLU A 230 -15.79 14.60 -4.05
CA GLU A 230 -16.80 15.19 -4.95
C GLU A 230 -16.21 16.45 -5.59
N PHE A 231 -15.39 16.26 -6.62
CA PHE A 231 -14.75 17.34 -7.35
C PHE A 231 -14.67 17.05 -8.84
N ASP A 232 -14.61 18.11 -9.64
CA ASP A 232 -14.34 18.04 -11.07
C ASP A 232 -12.87 18.34 -11.35
N TRP A 233 -12.12 17.31 -11.75
CA TRP A 233 -10.70 17.44 -12.03
C TRP A 233 -10.41 18.41 -13.19
N ASN A 234 -11.31 18.53 -14.17
CA ASN A 234 -11.08 19.41 -15.31
C ASN A 234 -11.06 20.90 -14.93
N GLN A 235 -11.75 21.26 -13.84
CA GLN A 235 -11.76 22.60 -13.30
C GLN A 235 -10.55 22.83 -12.40
N LEU A 236 -10.25 21.87 -11.52
CA LEU A 236 -9.16 22.00 -10.54
C LEU A 236 -7.76 21.92 -11.15
N LYS A 237 -7.54 21.19 -12.25
CA LYS A 237 -6.20 20.95 -12.79
C LYS A 237 -5.40 22.21 -13.14
N ASN A 238 -6.08 23.34 -13.37
CA ASN A 238 -5.46 24.62 -13.71
C ASN A 238 -5.20 25.51 -12.48
N ASP A 239 -5.66 25.12 -11.29
CA ASP A 239 -5.42 25.89 -10.08
C ASP A 239 -3.95 25.93 -9.71
N THR A 240 -3.55 27.02 -9.06
CA THR A 240 -2.17 27.17 -8.55
C THR A 240 -1.83 26.07 -7.55
N ASP A 241 -2.77 25.59 -6.74
CA ASP A 241 -2.58 24.42 -5.90
C ASP A 241 -3.89 23.60 -5.86
N PRO A 242 -4.01 22.51 -6.65
CA PRO A 242 -5.26 21.74 -6.73
C PRO A 242 -5.43 20.73 -5.59
N PHE A 243 -4.45 20.61 -4.69
CA PHE A 243 -4.50 19.67 -3.57
C PHE A 243 -4.58 20.36 -2.20
N GLN A 244 -5.02 19.61 -1.19
CA GLN A 244 -4.97 20.00 0.22
C GLN A 244 -4.25 18.98 1.09
N ASN A 245 -3.92 19.36 2.33
CA ASN A 245 -3.27 18.50 3.30
C ASN A 245 -4.29 17.83 4.22
N SER A 246 -4.04 16.57 4.56
CA SER A 246 -4.72 15.87 5.65
C SER A 246 -4.08 16.24 6.99
N ASN A 247 -4.91 16.44 8.01
CA ASN A 247 -4.44 16.69 9.38
C ASN A 247 -4.13 15.35 10.09
N TYR A 248 -2.96 15.26 10.74
CA TYR A 248 -2.42 14.08 11.44
C TYR A 248 -1.92 14.40 12.84
#